data_AF-A0A382FXU0-F1
#
_entry.id   AF-A0A382FXU0-F1
#
_cell.length_a   1.000
_cell.length_b   1.000
_cell.length_c   1.000
_cell.angle_alpha   90.00
_cell.angle_beta   90.00
_cell.angle_gamma   90.00
#
_symmetry.space_group_name_H-M   'P 1'
#
loop_
_entity.id
_entity.type
_entity.pdbx_description
1 polymer ?
#
loop_
_entity_poly.entity_id
_entity_poly.type
_entity_poly.pdbx_seq_one_letter_code
_entity_poly.pdbx_strand_id
1 'polypeptide(L)'
;ALQYASDELRADKEVVMAAVAKYGNGGALEYASDELKADIEVVQSGGFGFTIPHASNELKANKSYVILAVRENSLALEHMSDELKADKEVVMAAVNNSDYGFILEHASDELKADKEVVMAAVKNGAALEYASDELKADKEVVMAAVKDNGDALQYASDELKADKEVVMAAVKDNGDALQYASEDLKTDPEILDVVDIDFLKKRGILKKEKNEMELNKNTTYRIAVVDHERLILNMVYAEVGGSEYEVFGVYSGMIRSGPHVCYFHQDQDSEFTVSDDYFEFETNHDLSNIFDELDELRNEFEIWDDEGDSFEFSDAGKEFIAANELINDDGWLEAYSEGASEDFIYDLQNKWQLSLYKD
;
A
#
# COMPACT_ATOMS: atom_id res chain seq x y z
N ALA A 1 -29.97 21.19 -34.95
CA ALA A 1 -30.89 22.08 -35.69
C ALA A 1 -30.11 23.07 -36.56
N LEU A 2 -29.22 23.89 -35.97
CA LEU A 2 -28.41 24.87 -36.73
C LEU A 2 -27.48 24.22 -37.79
N GLN A 3 -26.96 23.02 -37.50
CA GLN A 3 -26.22 22.19 -38.47
C GLN A 3 -26.97 21.92 -39.78
N TYR A 4 -28.29 21.91 -39.80
CA TYR A 4 -29.09 21.65 -41.01
C TYR A 4 -29.84 22.89 -41.49
N ALA A 5 -29.56 24.06 -40.91
CA ALA A 5 -30.19 25.32 -41.27
C ALA A 5 -29.59 25.89 -42.58
N SER A 6 -30.33 26.80 -43.23
CA SER A 6 -29.83 27.55 -44.38
C SER A 6 -28.69 28.48 -43.99
N ASP A 7 -27.88 28.89 -44.97
CA ASP A 7 -26.78 29.84 -44.74
C ASP A 7 -27.29 31.19 -44.19
N GLU A 8 -28.48 31.63 -44.61
CA GLU A 8 -29.16 32.82 -44.07
C GLU A 8 -29.41 32.68 -42.55
N LEU A 9 -29.92 31.54 -42.09
CA LEU A 9 -30.18 31.29 -40.67
C LEU A 9 -28.89 31.08 -39.86
N ARG A 10 -27.82 30.59 -40.48
CA ARG A 10 -26.50 30.46 -39.86
C ARG A 10 -25.75 31.79 -39.77
N ALA A 11 -26.19 32.80 -40.52
CA ALA A 11 -25.69 34.17 -40.48
C ALA A 11 -26.60 35.11 -39.67
N ASP A 12 -27.77 34.65 -39.23
CA ASP A 12 -28.68 35.43 -38.39
C ASP A 12 -28.21 35.43 -36.92
N LYS A 13 -27.82 36.61 -36.43
CA LYS A 13 -27.26 36.79 -35.09
C LYS A 13 -28.22 36.34 -33.99
N GLU A 14 -29.52 36.66 -34.07
CA GLU A 14 -30.48 36.31 -33.03
C GLU A 14 -30.71 34.79 -32.98
N VAL A 15 -30.83 34.16 -34.16
CA VAL A 15 -30.99 32.70 -34.28
C VAL A 15 -29.78 31.96 -33.72
N VAL A 16 -28.58 32.40 -34.09
CA VAL A 16 -27.33 31.78 -33.63
C VAL A 16 -27.14 32.00 -32.13
N MET A 17 -27.33 33.21 -31.61
CA MET A 17 -27.24 33.48 -30.16
C MET A 17 -28.22 32.62 -29.36
N ALA A 18 -29.47 32.52 -29.80
CA ALA A 18 -30.45 31.67 -29.13
C ALA A 18 -30.04 30.19 -29.14
N ALA A 19 -29.44 29.72 -30.24
CA ALA A 19 -28.96 28.34 -30.34
C ALA A 19 -27.73 28.08 -29.45
N VAL A 20 -26.79 29.02 -29.41
CA VAL A 20 -25.57 28.96 -28.60
C VAL A 20 -25.89 29.03 -27.10
N ALA A 21 -26.78 29.93 -26.69
CA ALA A 21 -27.19 30.10 -25.29
C ALA A 21 -27.99 28.91 -24.74
N LYS A 22 -28.76 28.21 -25.59
CA LYS A 22 -29.70 27.17 -25.15
C LYS A 22 -29.02 25.93 -24.56
N TYR A 23 -27.85 25.56 -25.07
CA TYR A 23 -27.19 24.29 -24.71
C TYR A 23 -25.92 24.47 -23.87
N GLY A 24 -25.41 25.69 -23.71
CA GLY A 24 -24.30 26.03 -22.80
C GLY A 24 -22.96 25.34 -23.08
N ASN A 25 -22.86 24.54 -24.15
CA ASN A 25 -21.67 23.77 -24.53
C ASN A 25 -20.97 24.32 -25.79
N GLY A 26 -21.43 25.49 -26.28
CA GLY A 26 -20.84 26.20 -27.41
C GLY A 26 -20.89 25.52 -28.79
N GLY A 27 -21.30 24.25 -28.89
CA GLY A 27 -21.24 23.48 -30.14
C GLY A 27 -22.14 24.01 -31.27
N ALA A 28 -23.17 24.79 -30.95
CA ALA A 28 -23.97 25.45 -31.98
C ALA A 28 -23.12 26.46 -32.80
N LEU A 29 -22.11 27.08 -32.19
CA LEU A 29 -21.24 28.06 -32.83
C LEU A 29 -20.43 27.45 -33.99
N GLU A 30 -20.15 26.14 -33.97
CA GLU A 30 -19.48 25.41 -35.05
C GLU A 30 -20.14 25.68 -36.43
N TYR A 31 -21.46 25.79 -36.43
CA TYR A 31 -22.28 25.92 -37.64
C TYR A 31 -22.62 27.37 -37.99
N ALA A 32 -22.19 28.34 -37.20
CA ALA A 32 -22.39 29.76 -37.48
C ALA A 32 -21.51 30.24 -38.65
N SER A 33 -21.89 31.36 -39.27
CA SER A 33 -21.05 32.05 -40.25
C SER A 33 -19.72 32.51 -39.64
N ASP A 34 -18.70 32.69 -40.46
CA ASP A 34 -17.37 33.14 -40.00
C ASP A 34 -17.42 34.52 -39.33
N GLU A 35 -18.33 35.40 -39.78
CA GLU A 35 -18.59 36.70 -39.17
C GLU A 35 -19.10 36.55 -37.72
N LEU A 36 -20.08 35.66 -37.49
CA LEU A 36 -20.63 35.45 -36.15
C LEU A 36 -19.69 34.65 -35.23
N LYS A 37 -18.78 33.84 -35.79
CA LYS A 37 -17.67 33.22 -35.03
C LYS A 37 -16.65 34.23 -34.53
N ALA A 38 -16.60 35.43 -35.14
CA ALA A 38 -15.76 36.53 -34.70
C ALA A 38 -16.51 37.57 -33.84
N ASP A 39 -17.84 37.47 -33.73
CA ASP A 39 -18.65 38.38 -32.92
C ASP A 39 -18.60 37.98 -31.44
N ILE A 40 -17.93 38.79 -30.64
CA ILE A 40 -17.73 38.53 -29.20
C ILE A 40 -19.05 38.35 -28.44
N GLU A 41 -20.12 39.05 -28.80
CA GLU A 41 -21.41 38.97 -28.11
C GLU A 41 -22.07 37.61 -28.36
N VAL A 42 -21.94 37.10 -29.59
CA VAL A 42 -22.45 35.78 -29.98
C VAL A 42 -21.70 34.69 -29.25
N VAL A 43 -20.36 34.77 -29.28
CA VAL A 43 -19.48 33.81 -28.62
C VAL A 43 -19.70 33.81 -27.09
N GLN A 44 -19.96 34.97 -26.49
CA GLN A 44 -20.25 35.09 -25.05
C GLN A 44 -21.59 34.49 -24.63
N SER A 45 -22.60 34.48 -25.51
CA SER A 45 -23.94 34.01 -25.15
C SER A 45 -23.99 32.53 -24.73
N GLY A 46 -22.96 31.74 -25.06
CA GLY A 46 -22.89 30.29 -24.79
C GLY A 46 -22.09 29.88 -23.56
N GLY A 47 -21.59 30.84 -22.78
CA GLY A 47 -20.58 30.62 -21.73
C GLY A 47 -19.17 30.71 -22.32
N PHE A 48 -18.31 31.56 -21.74
CA PHE A 48 -17.03 31.97 -22.31
C PHE A 48 -16.10 30.78 -22.56
N GLY A 49 -16.15 29.77 -21.69
CA GLY A 49 -15.26 28.62 -21.74
C GLY A 49 -15.55 27.58 -22.83
N PHE A 50 -16.79 27.48 -23.32
CA PHE A 50 -17.23 26.36 -24.18
C PHE A 50 -17.36 26.73 -25.66
N THR A 51 -17.45 28.02 -25.98
CA THR A 51 -17.56 28.51 -27.37
C THR A 51 -16.20 28.72 -28.02
N ILE A 52 -15.16 28.84 -27.21
CA ILE A 52 -13.75 28.99 -27.59
C ILE A 52 -13.29 28.06 -28.74
N PRO A 53 -13.56 26.74 -28.74
CA PRO A 53 -13.07 25.85 -29.79
C PRO A 53 -13.53 26.28 -31.19
N HIS A 54 -14.71 26.90 -31.27
CA HIS A 54 -15.39 27.31 -32.50
C HIS A 54 -15.26 28.80 -32.84
N ALA A 55 -14.67 29.61 -31.94
CA ALA A 55 -14.45 31.03 -32.16
C ALA A 55 -13.37 31.28 -33.24
N SER A 56 -13.38 32.49 -33.81
CA SER A 56 -12.39 32.92 -34.80
C SER A 56 -10.97 32.97 -34.20
N ASN A 57 -9.96 32.88 -35.06
CA ASN A 57 -8.56 33.00 -34.64
C ASN A 57 -8.25 34.37 -34.01
N GLU A 58 -8.95 35.43 -34.43
CA GLU A 58 -8.82 36.76 -33.86
C GLU A 58 -9.28 36.78 -32.39
N LEU A 59 -10.41 36.14 -32.07
CA LEU A 59 -10.87 36.02 -30.69
C LEU A 59 -9.98 35.11 -29.85
N LYS A 60 -9.46 34.01 -30.42
CA LYS A 60 -8.47 33.12 -29.79
C LYS A 60 -7.11 33.77 -29.53
N ALA A 61 -6.87 34.95 -30.11
CA ALA A 61 -5.70 35.80 -29.85
C ALA A 61 -6.04 37.02 -28.97
N ASN A 62 -7.31 37.21 -28.59
CA ASN A 62 -7.73 38.35 -27.79
C ASN A 62 -7.57 38.07 -26.28
N LYS A 63 -6.48 38.57 -25.69
CA LYS A 63 -6.15 38.36 -24.28
C LYS A 63 -7.32 38.62 -23.30
N SER A 64 -8.06 39.72 -23.45
CA SER A 64 -9.16 40.07 -22.54
C SER A 64 -10.30 39.05 -22.58
N TYR A 65 -10.65 38.58 -23.77
CA TYR A 65 -11.66 37.53 -23.94
C TYR A 65 -11.15 36.19 -23.38
N VAL A 66 -9.89 35.86 -23.66
CA VAL A 66 -9.27 34.59 -23.23
C VAL A 66 -9.15 34.49 -21.72
N ILE A 67 -8.78 35.57 -21.00
CA ILE A 67 -8.75 35.57 -19.53
C ILE A 67 -10.13 35.26 -18.94
N LEU A 68 -11.21 35.78 -19.53
CA LEU A 68 -12.57 35.47 -19.08
C LEU A 68 -12.91 34.00 -19.34
N ALA A 69 -12.54 33.48 -20.51
CA ALA A 69 -12.78 32.10 -20.88
C ALA A 69 -12.05 31.09 -19.98
N VAL A 70 -10.76 31.28 -19.72
CA VAL A 70 -9.97 30.35 -18.88
C VAL A 70 -10.38 30.38 -17.40
N ARG A 71 -11.03 31.46 -16.95
CA ARG A 71 -11.61 31.54 -15.60
C ARG A 71 -12.90 30.75 -15.46
N GLU A 72 -13.68 30.63 -16.54
CA GLU A 72 -14.88 29.80 -16.54
C GLU A 72 -14.58 28.33 -16.86
N ASN A 73 -13.61 28.09 -17.73
CA ASN A 73 -13.16 26.76 -18.12
C ASN A 73 -11.66 26.78 -18.43
N SER A 74 -10.84 26.26 -17.52
CA SER A 74 -9.38 26.23 -17.67
C SER A 74 -8.93 25.48 -18.94
N LEU A 75 -9.70 24.51 -19.43
CA LEU A 75 -9.43 23.76 -20.67
C LEU A 75 -9.50 24.61 -21.94
N ALA A 76 -10.10 25.81 -21.87
CA ALA A 76 -10.11 26.74 -23.00
C ALA A 76 -8.69 27.09 -23.48
N LEU A 77 -7.68 26.98 -22.62
CA LEU A 77 -6.29 27.25 -22.94
C LEU A 77 -5.77 26.41 -24.14
N GLU A 78 -6.25 25.17 -24.31
CA GLU A 78 -5.85 24.27 -25.40
C GLU A 78 -6.05 24.91 -26.79
N HIS A 79 -7.11 25.70 -26.95
CA HIS A 79 -7.51 26.25 -28.24
C HIS A 79 -6.99 27.67 -28.50
N MET A 80 -6.15 28.19 -27.60
CA MET A 80 -5.59 29.54 -27.72
C MET A 80 -4.42 29.60 -28.70
N SER A 81 -4.16 30.80 -29.20
CA SER A 81 -2.94 31.09 -29.95
C SER A 81 -1.68 30.81 -29.12
N ASP A 82 -0.60 30.43 -29.80
CA ASP A 82 0.68 30.13 -29.14
C ASP A 82 1.23 31.33 -28.35
N GLU A 83 0.97 32.56 -28.82
CA GLU A 83 1.32 33.79 -28.12
C GLU A 83 0.66 33.87 -26.74
N LEU A 84 -0.63 33.51 -26.63
CA LEU A 84 -1.33 33.52 -25.34
C LEU A 84 -1.01 32.31 -24.46
N LYS A 85 -0.64 31.17 -25.07
CA LYS A 85 -0.08 30.01 -24.33
C LYS A 85 1.31 30.29 -23.77
N ALA A 86 1.99 31.32 -24.28
CA ALA A 86 3.24 31.85 -23.74
C ALA A 86 3.04 33.06 -22.80
N ASP A 87 1.81 33.58 -22.68
CA ASP A 87 1.51 34.69 -21.77
C ASP A 87 1.31 34.18 -20.34
N LYS A 88 2.25 34.54 -19.45
CA LYS A 88 2.25 34.13 -18.05
C LYS A 88 0.96 34.51 -17.31
N GLU A 89 0.37 35.68 -17.59
CA GLU A 89 -0.87 36.11 -16.92
C GLU A 89 -2.05 35.23 -17.31
N VAL A 90 -2.15 34.88 -18.59
CA VAL A 90 -3.20 33.98 -19.10
C VAL A 90 -3.04 32.58 -18.51
N VAL A 91 -1.83 32.02 -18.56
CA VAL A 91 -1.57 30.66 -18.02
C VAL A 91 -1.79 30.62 -16.52
N MET A 92 -1.33 31.62 -15.76
CA MET A 92 -1.59 31.70 -14.31
C MET A 92 -3.09 31.84 -14.00
N ALA A 93 -3.86 32.55 -14.82
CA ALA A 93 -5.31 32.62 -14.64
C ALA A 93 -5.96 31.24 -14.82
N ALA A 94 -5.51 30.45 -15.80
CA ALA A 94 -5.99 29.09 -16.03
C ALA A 94 -5.59 28.14 -14.89
N VAL A 95 -4.32 28.17 -14.47
CA VAL A 95 -3.77 27.31 -13.39
C VAL A 95 -4.50 27.55 -12.06
N ASN A 96 -4.77 28.80 -11.71
CA ASN A 96 -5.43 29.14 -10.43
C ASN A 96 -6.94 28.83 -10.40
N ASN A 97 -7.58 28.59 -11.55
CA ASN A 97 -9.00 28.24 -11.64
C ASN A 97 -9.21 26.79 -12.09
N SER A 98 -8.17 25.97 -11.96
CA SER A 98 -8.21 24.55 -12.33
C SER A 98 -7.98 23.70 -11.10
N ASP A 99 -8.88 22.74 -10.87
CA ASP A 99 -8.64 21.61 -9.95
C ASP A 99 -7.81 20.51 -10.63
N TYR A 100 -7.35 20.76 -11.86
CA TYR A 100 -6.66 19.82 -12.71
C TYR A 100 -5.26 20.32 -13.07
N GLY A 101 -4.23 19.56 -12.70
CA GLY A 101 -2.81 19.90 -12.93
C GLY A 101 -2.34 19.84 -14.40
N PHE A 102 -3.13 19.26 -15.31
CA PHE A 102 -2.74 19.09 -16.73
C PHE A 102 -2.80 20.37 -17.57
N ILE A 103 -3.22 21.51 -17.02
CA ILE A 103 -3.19 22.81 -17.71
C ILE A 103 -1.78 23.16 -18.21
N LEU A 104 -0.74 22.72 -17.50
CA LEU A 104 0.64 22.97 -17.86
C LEU A 104 1.02 22.30 -19.20
N GLU A 105 0.32 21.25 -19.64
CA GLU A 105 0.54 20.58 -20.93
C GLU A 105 0.49 21.56 -22.11
N HIS A 106 -0.46 22.50 -22.07
CA HIS A 106 -0.73 23.45 -23.15
C HIS A 106 0.08 24.76 -23.05
N ALA A 107 0.81 24.96 -21.96
CA ALA A 107 1.68 26.13 -21.81
C ALA A 107 2.92 26.00 -22.71
N SER A 108 3.52 27.14 -23.05
CA SER A 108 4.81 27.16 -23.75
C SER A 108 5.93 26.53 -22.93
N ASP A 109 6.99 26.05 -23.59
CA ASP A 109 8.14 25.45 -22.92
C ASP A 109 8.84 26.41 -21.94
N GLU A 110 8.83 27.71 -22.23
CA GLU A 110 9.35 28.75 -21.33
C GLU A 110 8.56 28.78 -20.01
N LEU A 111 7.23 28.69 -20.06
CA LEU A 111 6.40 28.66 -18.86
C LEU A 111 6.41 27.30 -18.15
N LYS A 112 6.66 26.19 -18.87
CA LYS A 112 6.95 24.88 -18.26
C LYS A 112 8.28 24.85 -17.51
N ALA A 113 9.16 25.80 -17.80
CA ALA A 113 10.41 26.04 -17.07
C ALA A 113 10.31 27.20 -16.05
N ASP A 114 9.18 27.91 -15.99
CA ASP A 114 8.96 28.96 -14.99
C ASP A 114 8.54 28.32 -13.66
N LYS A 115 9.44 28.41 -12.67
CA LYS A 115 9.24 27.83 -11.33
C LYS A 115 7.98 28.35 -10.64
N GLU A 116 7.60 29.61 -10.82
CA GLU A 116 6.40 30.18 -10.18
C GLU A 116 5.12 29.57 -10.76
N VAL A 117 5.08 29.42 -12.09
CA VAL A 117 3.95 28.81 -12.79
C VAL A 117 3.81 27.33 -12.42
N VAL A 118 4.92 26.59 -12.44
CA VAL A 118 4.93 25.16 -12.08
C VAL A 118 4.55 24.95 -10.61
N MET A 119 5.09 25.78 -9.69
CA MET A 119 4.73 25.69 -8.28
C MET A 119 3.25 25.95 -7.99
N ALA A 120 2.60 26.83 -8.79
CA ALA A 120 1.16 27.02 -8.71
C ALA A 120 0.40 25.79 -9.24
N ALA A 121 0.88 25.17 -10.32
CA ALA A 121 0.22 24.03 -10.94
C ALA A 121 0.33 22.73 -10.12
N VAL A 122 1.49 22.45 -9.51
CA VAL A 122 1.70 21.21 -8.73
C VAL A 122 0.84 21.15 -7.46
N LYS A 123 0.48 22.30 -6.88
CA LYS A 123 -0.43 22.37 -5.72
C LYS A 123 -1.87 21.97 -6.07
N ASN A 124 -2.21 21.98 -7.35
CA ASN A 124 -3.56 21.72 -7.86
C ASN A 124 -3.62 20.37 -8.63
N GLY A 125 -2.60 19.50 -8.50
CA GLY A 125 -2.61 18.14 -9.06
C GLY A 125 -1.29 17.69 -9.70
N ALA A 126 -1.35 16.62 -10.51
CA ALA A 126 -0.21 15.95 -11.13
C ALA A 126 0.45 16.76 -12.29
N ALA A 127 0.86 18.01 -12.04
CA ALA A 127 1.45 18.89 -13.05
C ALA A 127 2.95 18.63 -13.31
N LEU A 128 3.62 17.87 -12.43
CA LEU A 128 5.06 17.63 -12.51
C LEU A 128 5.48 16.93 -13.81
N GLU A 129 4.60 16.11 -14.41
CA GLU A 129 4.81 15.45 -15.70
C GLU A 129 5.20 16.43 -16.82
N TYR A 130 4.59 17.60 -16.83
CA TYR A 130 4.73 18.60 -17.89
C TYR A 130 5.81 19.65 -17.62
N ALA A 131 6.39 19.65 -16.42
CA ALA A 131 7.46 20.55 -16.08
C ALA A 131 8.74 20.24 -16.89
N SER A 132 9.59 21.24 -17.06
CA SER A 132 10.93 21.06 -17.63
C SER A 132 11.77 20.08 -16.80
N ASP A 133 12.75 19.43 -17.44
CA ASP A 133 13.66 18.49 -16.76
C ASP A 133 14.44 19.15 -15.62
N GLU A 134 14.76 20.45 -15.74
CA GLU A 134 15.41 21.23 -14.66
C GLU A 134 14.51 21.31 -13.43
N LEU A 135 13.21 21.56 -13.59
CA LEU A 135 12.28 21.63 -12.47
C LEU A 135 11.86 20.25 -11.95
N LYS A 136 11.94 19.19 -12.78
CA LYS A 136 11.83 17.79 -12.31
C LYS A 136 13.04 17.35 -11.48
N ALA A 137 14.15 18.10 -11.55
CA ALA A 137 15.32 17.95 -10.69
C ALA A 137 15.36 18.98 -9.54
N ASP A 138 14.42 19.92 -9.48
CA ASP A 138 14.33 20.87 -8.37
C ASP A 138 13.60 20.21 -7.19
N LYS A 139 14.35 19.96 -6.11
CA LYS A 139 13.84 19.29 -4.91
C LYS A 139 12.64 20.03 -4.28
N GLU A 140 12.60 21.36 -4.31
CA GLU A 140 11.49 22.12 -3.74
C GLU A 140 10.19 21.90 -4.52
N VAL A 141 10.29 21.90 -5.86
CA VAL A 141 9.16 21.65 -6.76
C VAL A 141 8.65 20.22 -6.61
N VAL A 142 9.55 19.24 -6.63
CA VAL A 142 9.18 17.83 -6.47
C VAL A 142 8.57 17.57 -5.09
N MET A 143 9.15 18.15 -4.02
CA MET A 143 8.58 18.00 -2.67
C MET A 143 7.18 18.59 -2.53
N ALA A 144 6.87 19.68 -3.25
CA ALA A 144 5.52 20.22 -3.27
C ALA A 144 4.56 19.25 -3.97
N ALA A 145 4.98 18.63 -5.09
CA ALA A 145 4.15 17.70 -5.84
C ALA A 145 3.87 16.39 -5.08
N VAL A 146 4.90 15.77 -4.49
CA VAL A 146 4.76 14.44 -3.84
C VAL A 146 4.02 14.48 -2.50
N LYS A 147 3.89 15.66 -1.88
CA LYS A 147 3.13 15.83 -0.63
C LYS A 147 1.62 15.79 -0.83
N ASP A 148 1.16 16.20 -2.01
CA ASP A 148 -0.26 16.23 -2.36
C ASP A 148 -0.65 15.02 -3.24
N ASN A 149 0.33 14.39 -3.91
CA ASN A 149 0.16 13.16 -4.68
C ASN A 149 1.49 12.38 -4.78
N GLY A 150 1.63 11.32 -4.00
CA GLY A 150 2.82 10.47 -3.97
C GLY A 150 3.22 9.89 -5.33
N ASP A 151 2.25 9.62 -6.24
CA ASP A 151 2.53 9.12 -7.59
C ASP A 151 3.29 10.12 -8.47
N ALA A 152 3.37 11.39 -8.07
CA ALA A 152 4.19 12.39 -8.77
C ALA A 152 5.68 12.01 -8.79
N LEU A 153 6.14 11.15 -7.88
CA LEU A 153 7.53 10.66 -7.84
C LEU A 153 7.98 10.05 -9.17
N GLN A 154 7.08 9.45 -9.95
CA GLN A 154 7.41 8.85 -11.25
C GLN A 154 8.01 9.83 -12.25
N TYR A 155 7.68 11.12 -12.13
CA TYR A 155 8.12 12.19 -13.04
C TYR A 155 9.35 12.94 -12.53
N ALA A 156 9.76 12.71 -11.29
CA ALA A 156 10.99 13.28 -10.76
C ALA A 156 12.22 12.74 -11.50
N SER A 157 13.30 13.53 -11.46
CA SER A 157 14.61 13.08 -11.93
C SER A 157 15.10 11.84 -11.17
N ASP A 158 15.97 11.06 -11.80
CA ASP A 158 16.55 9.86 -11.18
C ASP A 158 17.32 10.18 -9.89
N GLU A 159 17.95 11.37 -9.81
CA GLU A 159 18.62 11.87 -8.61
C GLU A 159 17.64 12.02 -7.44
N LEU A 160 16.46 12.60 -7.68
CA LEU A 160 15.44 12.78 -6.64
C LEU A 160 14.65 11.50 -6.34
N LYS A 161 14.57 10.54 -7.28
CA LYS A 161 14.11 9.16 -7.00
C LYS A 161 15.08 8.37 -6.12
N ALA A 162 16.32 8.82 -6.02
CA ALA A 162 17.33 8.32 -5.08
C ALA A 162 17.48 9.20 -3.83
N ASP A 163 16.72 10.29 -3.70
CA ASP A 163 16.70 11.12 -2.50
C ASP A 163 15.72 10.53 -1.48
N LYS A 164 16.27 10.04 -0.36
CA LYS A 164 15.50 9.38 0.71
C LYS A 164 14.38 10.26 1.28
N GLU A 165 14.61 11.57 1.42
CA GLU A 165 13.61 12.49 1.97
C GLU A 165 12.42 12.66 1.03
N VAL A 166 12.70 12.75 -0.28
CA VAL A 166 11.67 12.85 -1.32
C VAL A 166 10.85 11.57 -1.41
N VAL A 167 11.51 10.41 -1.47
CA VAL A 167 10.83 9.11 -1.54
C VAL A 167 9.99 8.86 -0.29
N MET A 168 10.52 9.14 0.90
CA MET A 168 9.78 9.02 2.16
C MET A 168 8.50 9.86 2.17
N ALA A 169 8.54 11.08 1.64
CA ALA A 169 7.35 11.93 1.56
C ALA A 169 6.31 11.38 0.59
N ALA A 170 6.74 10.89 -0.58
CA ALA A 170 5.85 10.30 -1.58
C ALA A 170 5.16 9.02 -1.06
N VAL A 171 5.93 8.15 -0.42
CA VAL A 171 5.46 6.86 0.10
C VAL A 171 4.47 7.02 1.26
N LYS A 172 4.67 8.04 2.11
CA LYS A 172 3.73 8.37 3.20
C LYS A 172 2.37 8.83 2.71
N ASP A 173 2.32 9.49 1.55
CA ASP A 173 1.06 9.86 0.91
C ASP A 173 0.44 8.66 0.18
N ASN A 174 1.23 7.97 -0.64
CA ASN A 174 0.81 6.77 -1.36
C ASN A 174 1.92 5.71 -1.39
N GLY A 175 1.69 4.56 -0.72
CA GLY A 175 2.63 3.44 -0.70
C GLY A 175 2.99 2.90 -2.10
N ASP A 176 2.09 3.00 -3.08
CA ASP A 176 2.36 2.62 -4.48
C ASP A 176 3.52 3.45 -5.10
N ALA A 177 3.83 4.63 -4.56
CA ALA A 177 4.92 5.47 -5.04
C ALA A 177 6.30 4.79 -4.90
N LEU A 178 6.45 3.82 -4.00
CA LEU A 178 7.70 3.08 -3.79
C LEU A 178 8.23 2.43 -5.09
N GLN A 179 7.33 2.04 -6.00
CA GLN A 179 7.72 1.43 -7.28
C GLN A 179 8.59 2.35 -8.16
N TYR A 180 8.51 3.68 -7.94
CA TYR A 180 9.24 4.70 -8.70
C TYR A 180 10.56 5.12 -8.06
N ALA A 181 10.83 4.70 -6.81
CA ALA A 181 12.09 4.96 -6.15
C ALA A 181 13.26 4.25 -6.86
N SER A 182 14.48 4.68 -6.57
CA SER A 182 15.69 3.93 -6.96
C SER A 182 15.70 2.54 -6.32
N GLU A 183 16.39 1.58 -6.97
CA GLU A 183 16.46 0.19 -6.48
C GLU A 183 16.99 0.08 -5.04
N ASP A 184 17.97 0.92 -4.68
CA ASP A 184 18.54 0.95 -3.33
C ASP A 184 17.53 1.41 -2.27
N LEU A 185 16.62 2.32 -2.62
CA LEU A 185 15.60 2.84 -1.69
C LEU A 185 14.33 1.98 -1.63
N LYS A 186 14.10 1.11 -2.62
CA LYS A 186 12.98 0.14 -2.59
C LYS A 186 13.12 -0.88 -1.47
N THR A 187 14.34 -1.11 -1.00
CA THR A 187 14.66 -2.04 0.08
C THR A 187 15.22 -1.34 1.32
N ASP A 188 15.18 -0.01 1.37
CA ASP A 188 15.63 0.76 2.53
C ASP A 188 14.70 0.50 3.73
N PRO A 189 15.22 0.02 4.88
CA PRO A 189 14.38 -0.35 6.02
C PRO A 189 13.51 0.80 6.55
N GLU A 190 14.05 2.02 6.62
CA GLU A 190 13.30 3.16 7.18
C GLU A 190 12.14 3.57 6.26
N ILE A 191 12.29 3.40 4.94
CA ILE A 191 11.19 3.63 3.98
C ILE A 191 10.16 2.52 4.08
N LEU A 192 10.58 1.26 4.20
CA LEU A 192 9.66 0.13 4.32
C LEU A 192 8.81 0.19 5.59
N ASP A 193 9.36 0.69 6.70
CA ASP A 193 8.65 0.85 7.98
C ASP A 193 7.44 1.80 7.92
N VAL A 194 7.37 2.69 6.93
CA VAL A 194 6.26 3.65 6.77
C VAL A 194 5.23 3.22 5.70
N VAL A 195 5.46 2.08 5.04
CA VAL A 195 4.57 1.55 4.00
C VAL A 195 3.59 0.56 4.63
N ASP A 196 2.33 0.58 4.20
CA ASP A 196 1.33 -0.40 4.62
C ASP A 196 1.79 -1.84 4.35
N ILE A 197 1.76 -2.69 5.38
CA ILE A 197 2.09 -4.11 5.33
C ILE A 197 1.30 -4.85 4.23
N ASP A 198 0.01 -4.55 4.06
CA ASP A 198 -0.85 -5.17 3.06
C ASP A 198 -0.38 -4.84 1.63
N PHE A 199 0.15 -3.63 1.43
CA PHE A 199 0.75 -3.24 0.16
C PHE A 199 2.03 -4.03 -0.13
N LEU A 200 2.93 -4.12 0.85
CA LEU A 200 4.19 -4.84 0.70
C LEU A 200 3.97 -6.33 0.40
N LYS A 201 2.94 -6.94 0.99
CA LYS A 201 2.47 -8.31 0.68
C LYS A 201 1.97 -8.45 -0.75
N LYS A 202 1.08 -7.56 -1.20
CA LYS A 202 0.49 -7.60 -2.56
C LYS A 202 1.53 -7.52 -3.66
N ARG A 203 2.62 -6.77 -3.43
CA ARG A 203 3.74 -6.61 -4.38
C ARG A 203 4.80 -7.71 -4.27
N GLY A 204 4.67 -8.64 -3.32
CA GLY A 204 5.65 -9.71 -3.07
C GLY A 204 7.01 -9.20 -2.57
N ILE A 205 7.06 -7.94 -2.10
CA ILE A 205 8.23 -7.32 -1.49
C ILE A 205 8.43 -7.90 -0.09
N LEU A 206 7.34 -7.94 0.69
CA LEU A 206 7.20 -8.89 1.79
C LEU A 206 6.70 -10.20 1.20
N LYS A 207 7.55 -11.23 1.26
CA LYS A 207 7.13 -12.61 1.00
C LYS A 207 6.41 -13.11 2.24
N LYS A 208 5.07 -13.20 2.18
CA LYS A 208 4.15 -13.80 3.18
C LYS A 208 4.54 -13.52 4.65
N GLU A 209 3.82 -12.64 5.33
CA GLU A 209 3.81 -12.74 6.80
C GLU A 209 3.20 -14.08 7.20
N LYS A 210 3.94 -14.80 8.05
CA LYS A 210 3.53 -15.93 8.87
C LYS A 210 2.76 -17.08 8.18
N ASN A 211 3.57 -18.04 7.71
CA ASN A 211 3.45 -19.48 7.94
C ASN A 211 2.04 -20.09 7.90
N GLU A 212 1.53 -20.40 6.69
CA GLU A 212 0.83 -21.68 6.53
C GLU A 212 1.88 -22.77 6.75
N MET A 213 2.03 -23.19 8.01
CA MET A 213 2.94 -24.27 8.34
C MET A 213 2.42 -25.54 7.64
N GLU A 214 3.10 -25.97 6.59
CA GLU A 214 2.86 -27.29 5.98
C GLU A 214 3.39 -28.35 6.96
N LEU A 215 2.56 -28.70 7.94
CA LEU A 215 2.88 -29.73 8.91
C LEU A 215 2.96 -31.10 8.20
N ASN A 216 4.07 -31.79 8.38
CA ASN A 216 4.31 -33.11 7.86
C ASN A 216 3.95 -34.16 8.93
N LYS A 217 3.15 -35.16 8.54
CA LYS A 217 2.68 -36.25 9.39
C LYS A 217 3.80 -37.10 10.02
N ASN A 218 5.02 -37.01 9.50
CA ASN A 218 6.17 -37.76 9.99
C ASN A 218 7.22 -36.87 10.69
N THR A 219 6.89 -35.62 10.97
CA THR A 219 7.81 -34.65 11.57
C THR A 219 7.27 -34.25 12.93
N THR A 220 8.10 -34.40 13.95
CA THR A 220 7.81 -33.87 15.28
C THR A 220 8.24 -32.41 15.32
N TYR A 221 7.32 -31.55 15.73
CA TYR A 221 7.57 -30.12 15.86
C TYR A 221 7.75 -29.76 17.33
N ARG A 222 8.75 -28.93 17.62
CA ARG A 222 8.86 -28.18 18.87
C ARG A 222 8.28 -26.79 18.63
N ILE A 223 7.30 -26.38 19.44
CA ILE A 223 6.70 -25.03 19.36
C ILE A 223 6.90 -24.33 20.70
N ALA A 224 7.47 -23.13 20.65
CA ALA A 224 7.49 -22.18 21.77
C ALA A 224 6.44 -21.08 21.51
N VAL A 225 5.80 -20.60 22.58
CA VAL A 225 4.79 -19.54 22.53
C VAL A 225 5.08 -18.54 23.65
N VAL A 226 5.40 -17.30 23.27
CA VAL A 226 5.87 -16.23 24.17
C VAL A 226 5.00 -14.99 24.03
N ASP A 227 4.51 -14.40 25.11
CA ASP A 227 3.76 -13.12 25.12
C ASP A 227 4.62 -12.02 25.74
N HIS A 228 5.04 -11.05 24.92
CA HIS A 228 5.66 -9.73 25.20
C HIS A 228 6.73 -9.56 26.30
N GLU A 229 7.02 -10.57 27.14
CA GLU A 229 8.03 -10.67 28.21
C GLU A 229 7.84 -11.94 29.09
N ARG A 230 6.84 -12.80 28.81
CA ARG A 230 6.55 -14.04 29.53
C ARG A 230 6.36 -15.20 28.56
N LEU A 231 7.07 -16.29 28.80
CA LEU A 231 6.80 -17.55 28.11
C LEU A 231 5.50 -18.16 28.65
N ILE A 232 4.58 -18.51 27.75
CA ILE A 232 3.29 -19.12 28.10
C ILE A 232 3.31 -20.62 27.80
N LEU A 233 4.06 -21.03 26.77
CA LEU A 233 4.20 -22.43 26.35
C LEU A 233 5.65 -22.66 25.96
N ASN A 234 6.38 -23.49 26.71
CA ASN A 234 7.79 -23.64 26.41
C ASN A 234 8.03 -24.68 25.31
N MET A 235 7.22 -25.73 25.32
CA MET A 235 7.54 -26.90 24.52
C MET A 235 6.29 -27.66 24.17
N VAL A 236 5.83 -27.51 22.94
CA VAL A 236 4.81 -28.37 22.35
C VAL A 236 5.48 -29.43 21.51
N TYR A 237 5.20 -30.70 21.77
CA TYR A 237 5.45 -31.80 20.84
C TYR A 237 4.16 -32.10 20.10
N ALA A 238 4.16 -31.97 18.78
CA ALA A 238 2.97 -32.14 17.95
C ALA A 238 3.18 -33.19 16.83
N GLU A 239 2.24 -34.13 16.67
CA GLU A 239 2.10 -35.01 15.52
C GLU A 239 0.81 -34.70 14.76
N VAL A 240 0.87 -34.75 13.42
CA VAL A 240 -0.30 -34.52 12.57
C VAL A 240 -0.98 -35.84 12.20
N GLY A 241 -2.25 -35.95 12.59
CA GLY A 241 -3.08 -37.13 12.46
C GLY A 241 -3.55 -37.47 11.04
N GLY A 242 -4.58 -38.33 10.99
CA GLY A 242 -5.04 -38.99 9.75
C GLY A 242 -5.71 -38.04 8.74
N SER A 243 -6.37 -36.97 9.18
CA SER A 243 -6.91 -35.90 8.33
C SER A 243 -5.88 -34.77 8.17
N GLU A 244 -6.01 -33.89 7.17
CA GLU A 244 -4.96 -32.90 6.81
C GLU A 244 -4.68 -31.82 7.88
N TYR A 245 -5.38 -31.80 9.02
CA TYR A 245 -5.30 -30.69 9.98
C TYR A 245 -5.52 -31.09 11.45
N GLU A 246 -5.53 -32.39 11.79
CA GLU A 246 -5.62 -32.82 13.19
C GLU A 246 -4.24 -32.84 13.84
N VAL A 247 -4.07 -32.18 14.98
CA VAL A 247 -2.80 -32.12 15.71
C VAL A 247 -2.97 -32.67 17.12
N PHE A 248 -2.13 -33.64 17.48
CA PHE A 248 -2.05 -34.20 18.83
C PHE A 248 -0.71 -33.85 19.45
N GLY A 249 -0.70 -33.49 20.73
CA GLY A 249 0.56 -33.19 21.36
C GLY A 249 0.58 -33.13 22.88
N VAL A 250 1.79 -32.98 23.40
CA VAL A 250 2.09 -32.79 24.82
C VAL A 250 2.87 -31.50 24.96
N TYR A 251 2.56 -30.71 25.99
CA TYR A 251 3.43 -29.59 26.33
C TYR A 251 3.75 -29.48 27.81
N SER A 252 4.85 -28.80 28.09
CA SER A 252 5.27 -28.37 29.43
C SER A 252 5.39 -26.83 29.44
N GLY A 253 4.72 -26.17 30.39
CA GLY A 253 4.73 -24.71 30.51
C GLY A 253 3.91 -24.18 31.68
N MET A 254 3.94 -22.86 31.90
CA MET A 254 3.05 -22.19 32.86
C MET A 254 1.76 -21.73 32.17
N ILE A 255 0.66 -22.41 32.49
CA ILE A 255 -0.68 -21.80 32.38
C ILE A 255 -0.90 -21.03 33.68
N ARG A 256 -1.87 -20.10 33.74
CA ARG A 256 -2.17 -19.20 34.89
C ARG A 256 -2.19 -19.83 36.31
N SER A 257 -2.13 -21.15 36.45
CA SER A 257 -2.15 -21.96 37.67
C SER A 257 -0.83 -22.66 38.04
N GLY A 258 0.29 -22.42 37.33
CA GLY A 258 1.61 -23.00 37.64
C GLY A 258 2.17 -23.92 36.55
N PRO A 259 3.27 -24.65 36.80
CA PRO A 259 3.83 -25.59 35.83
C PRO A 259 2.88 -26.76 35.62
N HIS A 260 2.45 -26.97 34.39
CA HIS A 260 1.58 -28.09 34.00
C HIS A 260 2.18 -28.82 32.80
N VAL A 261 2.01 -30.14 32.80
CA VAL A 261 2.12 -30.95 31.59
C VAL A 261 0.71 -31.26 31.12
N CYS A 262 0.38 -30.76 29.94
CA CYS A 262 -0.96 -30.92 29.39
C CYS A 262 -0.91 -31.62 28.03
N TYR A 263 -1.94 -32.41 27.79
CA TYR A 263 -2.21 -33.00 26.49
C TYR A 263 -3.20 -32.09 25.76
N PHE A 264 -3.01 -31.92 24.46
CA PHE A 264 -3.95 -31.17 23.63
C PHE A 264 -4.26 -31.89 22.33
N HIS A 265 -5.44 -31.58 21.82
CA HIS A 265 -5.95 -32.00 20.52
C HIS A 265 -6.59 -30.80 19.84
N GLN A 266 -6.26 -30.61 18.56
CA GLN A 266 -6.87 -29.60 17.69
C GLN A 266 -7.45 -30.30 16.46
N ASP A 267 -8.73 -30.07 16.19
CA ASP A 267 -9.42 -30.55 14.99
C ASP A 267 -9.72 -29.41 13.98
N GLN A 268 -10.38 -29.74 12.87
CA GLN A 268 -10.65 -28.82 11.75
C GLN A 268 -11.44 -27.56 12.14
N ASP A 269 -12.15 -27.58 13.27
CA ASP A 269 -12.96 -26.45 13.75
C ASP A 269 -12.18 -25.50 14.68
N SER A 270 -10.85 -25.68 14.77
CA SER A 270 -9.87 -24.76 15.39
C SER A 270 -9.99 -24.57 16.92
N GLU A 271 -10.79 -25.37 17.62
CA GLU A 271 -10.81 -25.33 19.08
C GLU A 271 -9.67 -26.15 19.69
N PHE A 272 -8.72 -25.47 20.34
CA PHE A 272 -7.74 -26.11 21.22
C PHE A 272 -8.45 -26.58 22.49
N THR A 273 -8.49 -27.89 22.70
CA THR A 273 -8.91 -28.45 23.99
C THR A 273 -7.67 -28.83 24.79
N VAL A 274 -7.53 -28.22 25.98
CA VAL A 274 -6.48 -28.53 26.96
C VAL A 274 -7.14 -29.28 28.10
N SER A 275 -6.64 -30.49 28.38
CA SER A 275 -7.16 -31.31 29.48
C SER A 275 -6.24 -31.25 30.69
N ASP A 276 -6.77 -30.82 31.83
CA ASP A 276 -6.16 -31.01 33.15
C ASP A 276 -6.41 -32.43 33.69
N ASP A 277 -7.37 -33.16 33.09
CA ASP A 277 -7.65 -34.53 33.45
C ASP A 277 -6.51 -35.42 32.94
N TYR A 278 -5.94 -36.20 33.86
CA TYR A 278 -5.17 -37.39 33.52
C TYR A 278 -6.07 -38.26 32.65
N PHE A 279 -5.86 -38.26 31.33
CA PHE A 279 -6.28 -39.42 30.56
C PHE A 279 -5.53 -40.60 31.19
N GLU A 280 -6.27 -41.50 31.85
CA GLU A 280 -5.74 -42.81 32.24
C GLU A 280 -5.41 -43.52 30.93
N PHE A 281 -4.20 -43.30 30.44
CA PHE A 281 -3.66 -44.14 29.40
C PHE A 281 -3.42 -45.51 30.03
N GLU A 282 -4.18 -46.53 29.63
CA GLU A 282 -3.73 -47.91 29.77
C GLU A 282 -2.51 -48.08 28.85
N THR A 283 -1.32 -47.71 29.33
CA THR A 283 -0.05 -48.07 28.71
C THR A 283 0.55 -49.25 29.46
N ASN A 284 1.22 -50.15 28.73
CA ASN A 284 2.03 -51.22 29.34
C ASN A 284 3.43 -50.72 29.78
N HIS A 285 3.62 -49.40 29.89
CA HIS A 285 4.92 -48.76 30.00
C HIS A 285 4.99 -47.78 31.17
N ASP A 286 6.21 -47.66 31.70
CA ASP A 286 6.51 -46.89 32.90
C ASP A 286 6.64 -45.40 32.55
N LEU A 287 5.59 -44.64 32.83
CA LEU A 287 5.54 -43.19 32.58
C LEU A 287 6.17 -42.38 33.72
N SER A 288 6.81 -43.03 34.71
CA SER A 288 7.33 -42.35 35.89
C SER A 288 8.35 -41.25 35.57
N ASN A 289 9.06 -41.35 34.43
CA ASN A 289 10.15 -40.45 34.08
C ASN A 289 9.81 -39.41 33.00
N ILE A 290 8.60 -39.40 32.40
CA ILE A 290 8.30 -38.40 31.34
C ILE A 290 8.42 -36.96 31.84
N PHE A 291 8.08 -36.74 33.11
CA PHE A 291 8.14 -35.42 33.71
C PHE A 291 9.58 -34.96 33.83
N ASP A 292 10.47 -35.82 34.32
CA ASP A 292 11.91 -35.54 34.39
C ASP A 292 12.50 -35.30 33.00
N GLU A 293 12.09 -36.10 32.03
CA GLU A 293 12.50 -36.04 30.62
C GLU A 293 12.04 -34.73 29.93
N LEU A 294 10.80 -34.28 30.17
CA LEU A 294 10.30 -32.98 29.70
C LEU A 294 10.96 -31.81 30.43
N ASP A 295 11.24 -31.95 31.72
CA ASP A 295 11.92 -30.93 32.52
C ASP A 295 13.40 -30.78 32.10
N GLU A 296 14.11 -31.87 31.80
CA GLU A 296 15.48 -31.83 31.27
C GLU A 296 15.54 -31.02 29.96
N LEU A 297 14.61 -31.29 29.05
CA LEU A 297 14.47 -30.55 27.80
C LEU A 297 14.07 -29.08 28.03
N ARG A 298 13.18 -28.81 29.00
CA ARG A 298 12.80 -27.45 29.36
C ARG A 298 14.01 -26.66 29.86
N ASN A 299 14.85 -27.30 30.66
CA ASN A 299 16.09 -26.73 31.20
C ASN A 299 17.17 -26.49 30.14
N GLU A 300 17.06 -27.07 28.92
CA GLU A 300 17.92 -26.66 27.80
C GLU A 300 17.61 -25.24 27.34
N PHE A 301 16.36 -24.78 27.50
CA PHE A 301 15.85 -23.50 27.00
C PHE A 301 15.69 -22.43 28.08
N GLU A 302 15.51 -22.84 29.33
CA GLU A 302 15.26 -21.95 30.47
C GLU A 302 16.31 -22.15 31.57
N ILE A 303 16.66 -21.05 32.22
CA ILE A 303 17.43 -21.02 33.46
C ILE A 303 16.48 -20.54 34.55
N TRP A 304 16.19 -21.41 35.51
CA TRP A 304 15.33 -21.12 36.64
C TRP A 304 16.14 -20.55 37.81
N ASP A 305 15.54 -19.61 38.55
CA ASP A 305 16.08 -19.21 39.85
C ASP A 305 15.91 -20.31 40.91
N ASP A 306 16.63 -20.19 42.02
CA ASP A 306 16.59 -21.18 43.12
C ASP A 306 15.20 -21.29 43.79
N GLU A 307 14.29 -20.35 43.51
CA GLU A 307 12.93 -20.29 44.05
C GLU A 307 11.90 -20.91 43.08
N GLY A 308 12.26 -21.15 41.82
CA GLY A 308 11.37 -21.70 40.78
C GLY A 308 10.26 -20.73 40.34
N ASP A 309 10.40 -19.45 40.67
CA ASP A 309 9.35 -18.43 40.51
C ASP A 309 9.66 -17.46 39.37
N SER A 310 10.92 -17.40 38.92
CA SER A 310 11.31 -16.70 37.70
C SER A 310 12.31 -17.51 36.88
N PHE A 311 12.24 -17.39 35.56
CA PHE A 311 13.20 -18.00 34.65
C PHE A 311 13.67 -16.96 33.63
N GLU A 312 14.91 -17.12 33.17
CA GLU A 312 15.45 -16.43 32.00
C GLU A 312 15.68 -17.44 30.89
N PHE A 313 15.71 -17.01 29.63
CA PHE A 313 16.14 -17.90 28.54
C PHE A 313 17.62 -18.27 28.71
N SER A 314 17.93 -19.55 28.53
CA SER A 314 19.30 -20.05 28.37
C SER A 314 19.92 -19.45 27.10
N ASP A 315 21.24 -19.57 26.93
CA ASP A 315 21.90 -19.13 25.69
C ASP A 315 21.35 -19.87 24.45
N ALA A 316 21.01 -21.16 24.59
CA ALA A 316 20.38 -21.94 23.53
C ALA A 316 18.95 -21.47 23.24
N GLY A 317 18.18 -21.15 24.27
CA GLY A 317 16.84 -20.56 24.11
C GLY A 317 16.87 -19.19 23.44
N LYS A 318 17.84 -18.34 23.82
CA LYS A 318 18.06 -17.03 23.19
C LYS A 318 18.48 -17.17 21.72
N GLU A 319 19.38 -18.09 21.40
CA GLU A 319 19.83 -18.36 20.02
C GLU A 319 18.68 -18.90 19.16
N PHE A 320 17.87 -19.81 19.69
CA PHE A 320 16.69 -20.32 19.01
C PHE A 320 15.65 -19.23 18.71
N ILE A 321 15.37 -18.36 19.68
CA ILE A 321 14.48 -17.20 19.50
C ILE A 321 15.05 -16.25 18.46
N ALA A 322 16.35 -15.93 18.53
CA ALA A 322 17.01 -15.05 17.57
C ALA A 322 17.03 -15.63 16.15
N ALA A 323 17.05 -16.95 16.00
CA ALA A 323 16.99 -17.62 14.70
C ALA A 323 15.57 -17.65 14.09
N ASN A 324 14.52 -17.35 14.87
CA ASN A 324 13.12 -17.43 14.47
C ASN A 324 12.45 -16.06 14.66
N GLU A 325 12.87 -15.04 13.90
CA GLU A 325 12.62 -13.61 14.14
C GLU A 325 11.16 -13.09 14.03
N LEU A 326 10.13 -13.94 13.94
CA LEU A 326 8.77 -13.46 13.68
C LEU A 326 7.84 -13.66 14.90
N ILE A 327 7.73 -12.60 15.69
CA ILE A 327 6.59 -12.39 16.60
C ILE A 327 5.38 -12.01 15.72
N ASN A 328 4.25 -12.68 15.91
CA ASN A 328 3.04 -12.40 15.15
C ASN A 328 2.31 -11.15 15.65
N ASP A 329 1.29 -10.74 14.90
CA ASP A 329 0.45 -9.56 15.19
C ASP A 329 -0.25 -9.62 16.56
N ASP A 330 -0.37 -10.83 17.13
CA ASP A 330 -0.97 -11.09 18.43
C ASP A 330 0.07 -11.10 19.58
N GLY A 331 1.34 -10.77 19.30
CA GLY A 331 2.42 -10.67 20.29
C GLY A 331 3.16 -11.98 20.58
N TRP A 332 2.92 -13.03 19.78
CA TRP A 332 3.43 -14.40 19.95
C TRP A 332 4.59 -14.74 19.03
N LEU A 333 5.69 -15.21 19.62
CA LEU A 333 6.73 -15.91 18.87
C LEU A 333 6.33 -17.37 18.66
N GLU A 334 6.28 -17.82 17.40
CA GLU A 334 6.14 -19.24 17.03
C GLU A 334 7.40 -19.69 16.30
N ALA A 335 8.16 -20.57 16.95
CA ALA A 335 9.46 -21.02 16.45
C ALA A 335 9.49 -22.56 16.37
N TYR A 336 10.12 -23.09 15.32
CA TYR A 336 10.12 -24.52 15.00
C TYR A 336 11.55 -25.02 14.76
N SER A 337 11.94 -26.11 15.44
CA SER A 337 13.18 -26.83 15.13
C SER A 337 12.89 -28.09 14.35
N GLU A 338 13.39 -28.20 13.12
CA GLU A 338 13.44 -29.47 12.39
C GLU A 338 14.49 -30.38 13.03
N GLY A 339 14.18 -31.65 13.29
CA GLY A 339 15.15 -32.62 13.83
C GLY A 339 15.51 -32.46 15.31
N ALA A 340 14.64 -31.83 16.10
CA ALA A 340 14.69 -31.86 17.56
C ALA A 340 15.13 -33.24 18.08
N SER A 341 16.28 -33.32 18.78
CA SER A 341 17.03 -34.54 19.12
C SER A 341 16.34 -35.86 18.74
N GLU A 342 16.54 -36.31 17.50
CA GLU A 342 15.88 -37.51 16.95
C GLU A 342 15.98 -38.71 17.89
N ASP A 343 17.10 -38.82 18.62
CA ASP A 343 17.38 -39.91 19.57
C ASP A 343 16.39 -40.00 20.75
N PHE A 344 15.78 -38.90 21.16
CA PHE A 344 14.84 -38.86 22.29
C PHE A 344 13.38 -39.08 21.84
N ILE A 345 13.05 -38.60 20.64
CA ILE A 345 11.70 -38.64 20.05
C ILE A 345 11.30 -40.07 19.67
N TYR A 346 12.24 -40.83 19.09
CA TYR A 346 12.02 -42.25 18.79
C TYR A 346 11.88 -43.10 20.06
N ASP A 347 12.47 -42.67 21.17
CA ASP A 347 12.41 -43.39 22.45
C ASP A 347 11.04 -43.20 23.15
N LEU A 348 10.45 -42.00 23.07
CA LEU A 348 9.07 -41.75 23.54
C LEU A 348 8.04 -42.50 22.69
N GLN A 349 8.11 -42.42 21.35
CA GLN A 349 7.17 -43.11 20.46
C GLN A 349 7.22 -44.65 20.61
N ASN A 350 8.41 -45.25 20.67
CA ASN A 350 8.54 -46.71 20.79
C ASN A 350 8.17 -47.23 22.18
N LYS A 351 8.39 -46.45 23.25
CA LYS A 351 8.09 -46.83 24.64
C LYS A 351 6.71 -46.42 25.12
N TRP A 352 5.85 -45.80 24.31
CA TRP A 352 4.53 -45.34 24.78
C TRP A 352 3.35 -46.06 24.11
N GLN A 353 3.60 -46.91 23.10
CA GLN A 353 2.57 -47.65 22.34
C GLN A 353 1.33 -46.81 22.00
N LEU A 354 1.54 -45.55 21.59
CA LEU A 354 0.45 -44.71 21.08
C LEU A 354 -0.15 -45.39 19.84
N SER A 355 -1.34 -45.97 20.02
CA SER A 355 -2.06 -46.68 18.97
C SER A 355 -3.20 -45.80 18.49
N LEU A 356 -3.04 -45.22 17.30
CA LEU A 356 -4.12 -44.55 16.59
C LEU A 356 -5.03 -45.62 15.97
N TYR A 357 -6.27 -45.71 16.44
CA TYR A 357 -7.30 -46.50 15.78
C TYR A 357 -8.36 -45.61 15.16
N LYS A 358 -8.71 -45.95 13.92
CA LYS A 358 -9.84 -45.41 13.17
C LYS A 358 -10.99 -46.41 13.28
N ASP A 359 -12.13 -45.95 13.79
CA ASP A 359 -13.47 -46.40 13.36
C ASP A 359 -14.42 -45.20 13.35
#